data_AF-A0A5C8E1B8-F1
#
_entry.id   AF-A0A5C8E1B8-F1
#
_cell.length_a   1.000
_cell.length_b   1.000
_cell.length_c   1.000
_cell.angle_alpha   90.00
_cell.angle_beta   90.00
_cell.angle_gamma   90.00
#
_symmetry.space_group_name_H-M   'P 1'
#
loop_
_entity.id
_entity.type
_entity.pdbx_description
1 polymer ?
#
loop_
_entity_poly.entity_id
_entity_poly.type
_entity_poly.pdbx_seq_one_letter_code
_entity_poly.pdbx_strand_id
1 'polypeptide(L)'
;MYLIESKHSKNSILPSNDDIKDGLLKLMLYNNLCEIRDLKTKRDFKIVLRLTSNTLKSNVDLPNNNLESFIKSNKLNKKQIEIIYKLNSECERNKFYIWIQKA
;
A
#
# COMPACT_ATOMS: atom_id res chain seq x y z
N MET A 1 13.86 5.20 7.44
CA MET A 1 12.71 6.13 7.55
C MET A 1 11.60 5.66 6.60
N TYR A 2 10.34 6.05 6.81
CA TYR A 2 9.25 5.75 5.86
C TYR A 2 8.58 7.03 5.38
N LEU A 3 8.40 7.15 4.06
CA LEU A 3 7.48 8.12 3.46
C LEU A 3 6.16 7.41 3.21
N ILE A 4 5.15 7.79 3.97
CA ILE A 4 3.87 7.09 4.00
C ILE A 4 2.78 7.99 3.45
N GLU A 5 2.15 7.57 2.35
CA GLU A 5 0.84 8.09 1.94
C GLU A 5 -0.23 7.16 2.51
N SER A 6 -1.30 7.70 3.10
CA SER A 6 -2.38 6.90 3.68
C SER A 6 -3.71 7.16 2.99
N LYS A 7 -4.42 6.08 2.66
CA LYS A 7 -5.82 6.11 2.17
C LYS A 7 -6.68 5.24 3.06
N HIS A 8 -7.88 5.73 3.40
CA HIS A 8 -8.76 5.07 4.35
C HIS A 8 -10.15 4.86 3.76
N SER A 9 -10.76 3.72 4.09
CA SER A 9 -12.20 3.51 3.91
C SER A 9 -12.91 3.16 5.22
N LYS A 10 -14.04 3.83 5.45
CA LYS A 10 -14.90 3.57 6.61
C LYS A 10 -15.77 2.32 6.42
N ASN A 11 -16.27 2.10 5.20
CA ASN A 11 -17.38 1.18 4.91
C ASN A 11 -17.02 0.04 3.94
N SER A 12 -15.84 0.08 3.31
CA SER A 12 -15.36 -0.94 2.38
C SER A 12 -13.99 -1.46 2.79
N ILE A 13 -13.67 -2.70 2.40
CA ILE A 13 -12.42 -3.39 2.79
C ILE A 13 -11.17 -2.67 2.26
N LEU A 14 -11.29 -2.01 1.11
CA LEU A 14 -10.24 -1.20 0.49
C LEU A 14 -10.76 0.22 0.25
N PRO A 15 -9.88 1.24 0.25
CA PRO A 15 -10.16 2.57 -0.29
C PRO A 15 -10.68 2.51 -1.74
N SER A 16 -11.27 3.62 -2.21
CA SER A 16 -11.82 3.69 -3.56
C SER A 16 -10.72 3.54 -4.62
N ASN A 17 -11.10 3.18 -5.85
CA ASN A 17 -10.13 3.11 -6.95
C ASN A 17 -9.45 4.46 -7.20
N ASP A 18 -10.18 5.56 -7.04
CA ASP A 18 -9.64 6.90 -7.25
C ASP A 18 -8.67 7.28 -6.13
N ASP A 19 -8.97 6.89 -4.88
CA ASP A 19 -8.03 7.03 -3.75
C ASP A 19 -6.75 6.23 -3.96
N ILE A 20 -6.86 4.98 -4.42
CA ILE A 20 -5.71 4.12 -4.68
C ILE A 20 -4.85 4.72 -5.80
N LYS A 21 -5.47 5.19 -6.90
CA LYS A 21 -4.76 5.83 -8.01
C LYS A 21 -4.07 7.13 -7.58
N ASP A 22 -4.74 7.98 -6.81
CA ASP A 22 -4.14 9.20 -6.24
C ASP A 22 -2.94 8.85 -5.34
N GLY A 23 -3.09 7.82 -4.50
CA GLY A 23 -2.00 7.34 -3.65
C GLY A 23 -0.79 6.87 -4.47
N LEU A 24 -1.02 6.05 -5.50
CA LEU A 24 0.04 5.57 -6.38
C LEU A 24 0.74 6.70 -7.13
N LEU A 25 0.01 7.71 -7.60
CA LEU A 25 0.59 8.89 -8.26
C LEU A 25 1.56 9.64 -7.33
N LYS A 26 1.21 9.80 -6.05
CA LYS A 26 2.12 10.41 -5.06
C LYS A 26 3.35 9.57 -4.80
N LEU A 27 3.22 8.24 -4.78
CA LEU A 27 4.40 7.37 -4.64
C LEU A 27 5.36 7.50 -5.82
N MET A 28 4.87 7.73 -7.05
CA MET A 28 5.74 8.02 -8.19
C MET A 28 6.59 9.27 -7.96
N LEU A 29 6.04 10.29 -7.30
CA LEU A 29 6.81 11.48 -6.91
C LEU A 29 7.83 11.14 -5.81
N TYR A 30 7.43 10.39 -4.79
CA TYR A 30 8.32 10.00 -3.69
C TYR A 30 9.48 9.13 -4.18
N ASN A 31 9.24 8.22 -5.13
CA ASN A 31 10.25 7.34 -5.72
C ASN A 31 11.33 8.10 -6.50
N ASN A 32 11.03 9.33 -6.94
CA ASN A 32 11.96 10.18 -7.66
C ASN A 32 12.79 11.10 -6.73
N LEU A 33 12.58 11.03 -5.41
CA LEU A 33 13.41 11.77 -4.47
C LEU A 33 14.81 11.16 -4.39
N CYS A 34 15.84 11.94 -4.73
CA CYS A 34 17.23 11.48 -4.71
C CYS A 34 17.75 11.24 -3.28
N GLU A 35 17.35 12.10 -2.35
CA GLU A 35 17.79 12.01 -0.96
C GLU A 35 16.90 12.81 -0.02
N ILE A 36 16.94 12.42 1.26
CA ILE A 36 16.38 13.18 2.38
C ILE A 36 17.51 13.39 3.37
N ARG A 37 17.68 14.64 3.84
CA ARG A 37 18.74 15.02 4.78
C ARG A 37 18.14 15.68 6.02
N ASP A 38 18.67 15.35 7.18
CA ASP A 38 18.65 16.27 8.32
C ASP A 38 19.90 17.17 8.26
N LEU A 39 20.04 18.10 9.21
CA LEU A 39 21.09 19.14 9.24
C LEU A 39 22.51 18.65 8.88
N LYS A 40 22.85 17.36 9.08
CA LYS A 40 24.18 16.82 8.74
C LYS A 40 24.19 15.42 8.12
N THR A 41 23.10 14.66 8.09
CA THR A 41 23.12 13.25 7.64
C THR A 41 22.06 12.92 6.59
N LYS A 42 22.48 12.17 5.55
CA LYS A 42 21.57 11.54 4.59
C LYS A 42 20.81 10.42 5.28
N ARG A 43 19.50 10.32 5.03
CA ARG A 43 18.61 9.30 5.58
C ARG A 43 18.09 8.42 4.46
N ASP A 44 18.30 7.12 4.62
CA ASP A 44 17.61 6.14 3.78
C ASP A 44 16.12 6.08 4.13
N PHE A 45 15.29 6.01 3.10
CA PHE A 45 13.86 5.96 3.23
C PHE A 45 13.25 4.87 2.36
N LYS A 46 12.11 4.37 2.82
CA LYS A 46 11.25 3.45 2.09
C LYS A 46 9.91 4.14 1.83
N ILE A 47 9.32 3.85 0.68
CA ILE A 47 8.06 4.44 0.27
C ILE A 47 6.95 3.44 0.48
N VAL A 48 5.88 3.89 1.13
CA VAL A 48 4.75 3.06 1.54
C VAL A 48 3.45 3.75 1.17
N LEU A 49 2.58 3.03 0.47
CA LEU A 49 1.16 3.37 0.43
C LEU A 49 0.42 2.52 1.45
N ARG A 50 -0.11 3.16 2.49
CA ARG A 50 -0.88 2.52 3.55
C ARG A 50 -2.37 2.60 3.23
N LEU A 51 -2.98 1.47 2.93
CA LEU A 51 -4.41 1.33 2.68
C LEU A 51 -5.08 0.81 3.95
N THR A 52 -5.98 1.58 4.55
CA THR A 52 -6.65 1.18 5.80
C THR A 52 -8.15 1.07 5.66
N SER A 53 -8.75 0.22 6.49
CA SER A 53 -10.19 0.06 6.59
C SER A 53 -10.63 -0.38 7.97
N ASN A 54 -11.79 0.12 8.42
CA ASN A 54 -12.46 -0.35 9.65
C ASN A 54 -12.99 -1.78 9.50
N THR A 55 -13.21 -2.24 8.26
CA THR A 55 -13.84 -3.53 7.94
C THR A 55 -12.82 -4.66 7.71
N LEU A 56 -11.52 -4.34 7.65
CA LEU A 56 -10.44 -5.32 7.55
C LEU A 56 -10.36 -6.19 8.81
N LYS A 57 -10.16 -7.48 8.61
CA LYS A 57 -10.05 -8.51 9.66
C LYS A 57 -8.61 -8.98 9.85
N SER A 58 -7.79 -8.87 8.83
CA SER A 58 -6.35 -9.17 8.90
C SER A 58 -5.58 -8.15 8.05
N ASN A 59 -4.27 -8.11 8.26
CA ASN A 59 -3.36 -7.23 7.55
C ASN A 59 -2.53 -8.02 6.54
N VAL A 60 -2.02 -7.33 5.52
CA VAL A 60 -0.98 -7.86 4.64
C VAL A 60 -0.09 -6.74 4.13
N ASP A 61 1.20 -7.02 4.05
CA ASP A 61 2.17 -6.14 3.41
C ASP A 61 2.52 -6.70 2.04
N LEU A 62 2.52 -5.85 1.01
CA LEU A 62 2.93 -6.14 -0.35
C LEU A 62 4.33 -5.54 -0.61
N PRO A 63 5.20 -6.20 -1.39
CA PRO A 63 4.94 -7.43 -2.12
C PRO A 63 4.87 -8.68 -1.21
N ASN A 64 4.01 -9.64 -1.55
CA ASN A 64 3.78 -10.87 -0.81
C ASN A 64 3.56 -12.06 -1.74
N ASN A 65 4.23 -13.18 -1.46
CA ASN A 65 4.11 -14.41 -2.24
C ASN A 65 2.94 -15.29 -1.79
N ASN A 66 2.33 -15.02 -0.63
CA ASN A 66 1.22 -15.80 -0.09
C ASN A 66 0.09 -14.90 0.41
N LEU A 67 -0.89 -14.69 -0.48
CA LEU A 67 -2.07 -13.85 -0.20
C LEU A 67 -3.31 -14.67 0.21
N GLU A 68 -3.24 -16.00 0.21
CA GLU A 68 -4.42 -16.86 0.41
C GLU A 68 -5.07 -16.66 1.78
N SER A 69 -4.24 -16.57 2.83
CA SER A 69 -4.70 -16.34 4.21
C SER A 69 -5.40 -14.98 4.35
N PHE A 70 -4.86 -13.94 3.71
CA PHE A 70 -5.42 -12.59 3.70
C PHE A 70 -6.76 -12.54 2.93
N ILE A 71 -6.81 -13.16 1.76
CA ILE A 71 -8.03 -13.24 0.92
C ILE A 71 -9.15 -13.96 1.67
N LYS A 72 -8.84 -15.11 2.29
CA LYS A 72 -9.81 -15.93 3.01
C LYS A 72 -10.33 -15.23 4.28
N SER A 73 -9.44 -14.65 5.07
CA SER A 73 -9.81 -13.97 6.33
C SER A 73 -10.68 -12.74 6.09
N ASN A 74 -10.41 -11.96 5.04
CA ASN A 74 -11.19 -10.77 4.70
C ASN A 74 -12.40 -11.03 3.80
N LYS A 75 -12.62 -12.28 3.35
CA LYS A 75 -13.74 -12.67 2.46
C LYS A 75 -13.81 -11.80 1.19
N LEU A 76 -12.67 -11.61 0.54
CA LEU A 76 -12.57 -10.71 -0.60
C LEU A 76 -13.34 -11.23 -1.82
N ASN A 77 -13.96 -10.31 -2.56
CA ASN A 77 -14.59 -10.64 -3.84
C ASN A 77 -13.58 -10.67 -4.99
N LYS A 78 -13.99 -11.21 -6.14
CA LYS A 78 -13.13 -11.36 -7.33
C LYS A 78 -12.43 -10.07 -7.76
N LYS A 79 -13.15 -8.94 -7.75
CA LYS A 79 -12.62 -7.63 -8.14
C LYS A 79 -11.56 -7.12 -7.15
N GLN A 80 -11.78 -7.32 -5.85
CA GLN A 80 -10.82 -6.95 -4.80
C GLN A 80 -9.55 -7.80 -4.90
N ILE A 81 -9.70 -9.11 -5.14
CA ILE A 81 -8.58 -10.03 -5.34
C ILE A 81 -7.74 -9.59 -6.54
N GLU A 82 -8.38 -9.27 -7.66
CA GLU A 82 -7.70 -8.75 -8.86
C GLU A 82 -6.92 -7.46 -8.57
N ILE A 83 -7.53 -6.53 -7.84
CA ILE A 83 -6.85 -5.27 -7.43
C ILE A 83 -5.62 -5.58 -6.58
N ILE A 84 -5.70 -6.48 -5.59
CA ILE A 84 -4.56 -6.80 -4.73
C ILE A 84 -3.42 -7.43 -5.52
N TYR A 85 -3.70 -8.36 -6.44
CA TYR A 85 -2.64 -8.95 -7.26
C TYR A 85 -1.99 -7.92 -8.19
N LYS A 86 -2.78 -6.99 -8.76
CA LYS A 86 -2.22 -5.87 -9.53
C LYS A 86 -1.33 -4.99 -8.67
N LEU A 87 -1.80 -4.60 -7.48
CA LEU A 87 -1.02 -3.81 -6.51
C LEU A 87 0.25 -4.53 -6.07
N ASN A 88 0.20 -5.86 -5.89
CA ASN A 88 1.37 -6.68 -5.56
C ASN A 88 2.42 -6.61 -6.68
N SER A 89 1.99 -6.79 -7.93
CA SER A 89 2.89 -6.66 -9.08
C SER A 89 3.46 -5.26 -9.25
N GLU A 90 2.68 -4.21 -8.96
CA GLU A 90 3.17 -2.83 -8.99
C GLU A 90 4.25 -2.59 -7.91
N CYS A 91 4.11 -3.17 -6.72
CA CYS A 91 5.13 -3.09 -5.67
C CYS A 91 6.46 -3.71 -6.12
N GLU A 92 6.41 -4.89 -6.75
CA GLU A 92 7.59 -5.60 -7.26
C GLU A 92 8.30 -4.81 -8.36
N ARG A 93 7.55 -4.24 -9.31
CA ARG A 93 8.11 -3.51 -10.46
C ARG A 93 8.70 -2.16 -10.08
N ASN A 94 8.03 -1.43 -9.20
CA ASN A 94 8.36 -0.03 -8.89
C ASN A 94 9.07 0.14 -7.53
N LYS A 95 9.41 -0.97 -6.85
CA LYS A 95 10.22 -0.99 -5.62
C LYS A 95 9.66 -0.13 -4.47
N PHE A 96 8.34 -0.09 -4.34
CA PHE A 96 7.66 0.48 -3.17
C PHE A 96 6.87 -0.61 -2.43
N TYR A 97 6.37 -0.27 -1.24
CA TYR A 97 5.57 -1.18 -0.42
C TYR A 97 4.12 -0.70 -0.33
N ILE A 98 3.20 -1.64 -0.20
CA ILE A 98 1.82 -1.34 0.20
C ILE A 98 1.55 -2.05 1.51
N TRP A 99 1.00 -1.33 2.48
CA TRP A 99 0.52 -1.92 3.73
C TRP A 99 -0.99 -1.88 3.74
N ILE A 100 -1.64 -3.04 3.72
CA ILE A 100 -3.08 -3.15 3.86
C ILE A 100 -3.37 -3.53 5.31
N GLN A 101 -3.86 -2.56 6.08
CA GLN A 101 -3.93 -2.68 7.53
C GLN A 101 -5.29 -2.27 8.06
N LYS A 102 -5.76 -2.97 9.09
CA LYS A 102 -6.91 -2.51 9.87
C LYS A 102 -6.63 -1.10 10.43
N ALA A 103 -7.62 -0.22 10.31
CA ALA A 103 -7.55 1.15 10.83
C ALA A 103 -7.59 1.19 12.36
#